data_AF-A0A3B8HWU9-F1
#
_entry.id   AF-A0A3B8HWU9-F1
#
_cell.length_a   1.000
_cell.length_b   1.000
_cell.length_c   1.000
_cell.angle_alpha   90.00
_cell.angle_beta   90.00
_cell.angle_gamma   90.00
#
_symmetry.space_group_name_H-M   'P 1'
#
loop_
_entity.id
_entity.type
_entity.pdbx_description
1 polymer ?
#
loop_
_entity_poly.entity_id
_entity_poly.type
_entity_poly.pdbx_seq_one_letter_code
_entity_poly.pdbx_strand_id
1 'polypeptide(L)' 'MFSFTLVVLVVILALTFDYINGFHDTANAIATSVSTKALSPRNAIIIAATLNFFGALSGTAVAATIGKNI' A
#
# COMPACT_ATOMS: atom_id res chain seq x y z
N MET A 1 2.26 15.77 -25.66
CA MET A 1 0.96 15.62 -24.98
C MET A 1 0.73 14.15 -24.73
N PHE A 2 0.53 13.74 -23.48
CA PHE A 2 0.17 12.35 -23.17
C PHE A 2 -1.23 12.06 -23.72
N SER A 3 -1.42 10.89 -24.34
CA SER A 3 -2.75 10.44 -24.76
C SER A 3 -3.60 10.14 -23.52
N PHE A 4 -4.84 10.61 -23.49
CA PHE A 4 -5.78 10.34 -22.38
C PHE A 4 -5.92 8.84 -22.11
N THR A 5 -5.89 8.01 -23.17
CA THR A 5 -5.90 6.56 -23.07
C THR A 5 -4.72 6.00 -22.27
N LEU A 6 -3.52 6.57 -22.42
CA LEU A 6 -2.34 6.13 -21.68
C LEU A 6 -2.46 6.47 -20.19
N VAL A 7 -3.01 7.63 -19.85
CA VAL A 7 -3.21 8.03 -18.45
C VAL A 7 -4.16 7.06 -17.75
N VAL A 8 -5.29 6.74 -18.38
CA VAL A 8 -6.26 5.79 -17.81
C VAL A 8 -5.64 4.42 -17.61
N LEU A 9 -4.86 3.94 -18.58
CA LEU A 9 -4.20 2.64 -18.49
C LEU A 9 -3.18 2.60 -17.34
N VAL A 10 -2.34 3.63 -17.21
CA VAL A 10 -1.37 3.73 -16.11
C VAL A 10 -2.05 3.79 -14.75
N VAL A 11 -3.16 4.54 -14.61
CA VAL A 11 -3.91 4.60 -13.34
C VAL A 11 -4.46 3.23 -12.96
N ILE A 12 -5.06 2.49 -13.90
CA ILE A 12 -5.56 1.14 -13.65
C ILE A 12 -4.43 0.21 -13.20
N LEU A 13 -3.28 0.28 -13.89
CA LEU A 13 -2.12 -0.55 -13.58
C LEU A 13 -1.54 -0.21 -12.19
N ALA A 14 -1.44 1.08 -11.86
CA ALA A 14 -0.98 1.57 -10.56
C ALA A 14 -1.91 1.12 -9.43
N LEU A 15 -3.23 1.26 -9.59
CA LEU A 15 -4.20 0.79 -8.59
C LEU A 15 -4.16 -0.73 -8.40
N THR A 16 -3.97 -1.49 -9.48
CA THR A 16 -3.82 -2.96 -9.41
C THR A 16 -2.54 -3.35 -8.68
N PHE A 17 -1.44 -2.67 -8.99
CA PHE A 17 -0.16 -2.87 -8.31
C PHE A 17 -0.28 -2.54 -6.82
N ASP A 18 -0.80 -1.37 -6.45
CA ASP A 18 -0.98 -0.96 -5.05
C ASP A 18 -1.86 -1.93 -4.27
N TYR A 19 -2.93 -2.43 -4.88
CA TYR A 19 -3.78 -3.45 -4.29
C TYR A 19 -2.97 -4.70 -3.94
N ILE A 20 -2.23 -5.27 -4.89
CA ILE A 20 -1.42 -6.48 -4.68
C ILE A 20 -0.33 -6.27 -3.62
N ASN A 21 0.34 -5.11 -3.63
CA ASN A 21 1.35 -4.79 -2.60
C ASN A 21 0.70 -4.67 -1.21
N GLY A 22 -0.47 -4.03 -1.11
CA GLY A 22 -1.21 -3.90 0.14
C GLY A 22 -1.55 -5.23 0.82
N PHE A 23 -1.82 -6.31 0.06
CA PHE A 23 -2.02 -7.65 0.66
C PHE A 23 -0.75 -8.21 1.29
N HIS A 24 0.37 -8.09 0.59
CA HIS A 24 1.67 -8.56 1.10
C HIS A 24 2.09 -7.75 2.34
N ASP A 25 1.92 -6.43 2.30
CA ASP A 25 2.25 -5.56 3.42
C ASP A 25 1.36 -5.83 4.63
N THR A 26 0.08 -6.13 4.42
CA THR A 26 -0.83 -6.52 5.50
C THR A 26 -0.32 -7.78 6.20
N ALA A 27 0.13 -8.80 5.45
CA ALA A 27 0.67 -10.03 6.02
C ALA A 27 1.93 -9.77 6.86
N ASN A 28 2.84 -8.94 6.35
CA ASN A 28 4.07 -8.56 7.07
C ASN A 28 3.77 -7.75 8.34
N ALA A 29 2.82 -6.82 8.28
CA ALA A 29 2.48 -5.94 9.39
C ALA A 29 1.80 -6.67 10.56
N ILE A 30 1.01 -7.72 10.27
CA ILE A 30 0.24 -8.43 11.31
C ILE A 30 0.90 -9.73 11.79
N ALA A 31 1.94 -10.24 11.09
CA ALA A 31 2.54 -11.55 11.38
C ALA A 31 2.92 -11.72 12.86
N THR A 32 3.60 -10.73 13.44
CA THR A 32 4.05 -10.78 14.84
C THR A 32 2.89 -10.67 15.82
N SER A 33 1.97 -9.72 15.62
CA SER A 33 0.87 -9.48 16.56
C SER A 33 -0.18 -10.59 16.56
N VAL A 34 -0.37 -11.26 15.43
CA VAL A 34 -1.27 -12.40 15.29
C VAL A 34 -0.61 -13.70 15.77
N SER A 35 0.65 -13.96 15.43
CA SER A 35 1.36 -15.19 15.87
C SER A 35 1.56 -15.24 17.38
N THR A 36 1.81 -14.10 18.02
CA THR A 36 1.91 -13.98 19.48
C THR A 36 0.54 -13.94 20.19
N LYS A 37 -0.56 -13.92 19.42
CA LYS A 37 -1.95 -13.80 19.92
C LYS A 37 -2.22 -12.49 20.68
N ALA A 38 -1.41 -11.46 20.47
CA ALA A 38 -1.63 -10.13 21.04
C ALA A 38 -2.89 -9.45 20.44
N LEU A 39 -3.20 -9.74 19.17
CA LEU A 39 -4.37 -9.23 18.47
C LEU A 39 -5.09 -10.37 17.74
N SER A 40 -6.43 -10.28 17.66
CA SER A 40 -7.19 -11.13 16.76
C SER A 40 -6.88 -10.76 15.30
N PRO A 41 -6.89 -11.72 14.35
CA PRO A 41 -6.56 -11.45 12.94
C PRO A 41 -7.38 -10.30 12.34
N ARG A 42 -8.68 -10.25 12.65
CA ARG A 42 -9.57 -9.19 12.14
C ARG A 42 -9.17 -7.81 12.64
N ASN A 43 -8.86 -7.67 13.93
CA ASN A 43 -8.46 -6.39 14.50
C ASN A 43 -7.09 -5.94 13.96
N ALA A 44 -6.16 -6.89 13.82
CA ALA A 44 -4.84 -6.61 13.25
C ALA A 44 -4.95 -6.10 11.81
N ILE A 45 -5.81 -6.70 10.98
CA ILE A 45 -6.05 -6.25 9.59
C ILE A 45 -6.64 -4.83 9.57
N ILE A 46 -7.62 -4.52 10.41
CA ILE A 46 -8.23 -3.18 10.47
C ILE A 46 -7.18 -2.13 10.84
N ILE A 47 -6.37 -2.41 11.85
CA ILE A 47 -5.30 -1.50 12.29
C ILE A 47 -4.26 -1.33 11.18
N ALA A 48 -3.80 -2.43 10.57
CA ALA A 48 -2.82 -2.41 9.47
C ALA A 48 -3.33 -1.61 8.27
N ALA A 49 -4.56 -1.85 7.82
CA ALA A 49 -5.16 -1.11 6.71
C ALA A 49 -5.27 0.39 7.01
N THR A 50 -5.69 0.74 8.23
CA THR A 50 -5.87 2.14 8.65
C THR A 50 -4.52 2.86 8.72
N LEU A 51 -3.53 2.25 9.36
CA LEU A 51 -2.19 2.83 9.48
C LEU A 51 -1.46 2.88 8.14
N ASN A 52 -1.62 1.88 7.27
CA ASN A 52 -1.04 1.89 5.93
C ASN A 52 -1.62 3.02 5.08
N PHE A 53 -2.94 3.24 5.16
CA PHE A 53 -3.60 4.34 4.47
C PHE A 53 -3.11 5.71 4.97
N PHE A 54 -3.05 5.92 6.29
CA PHE A 54 -2.49 7.15 6.84
C PHE A 54 -1.00 7.33 6.51
N GLY A 55 -0.22 6.24 6.49
CA GLY A 55 1.17 6.24 6.06
C GLY A 55 1.32 6.75 4.62
N ALA A 56 0.50 6.24 3.69
CA ALA A 56 0.48 6.68 2.30
C ALA A 56 0.14 8.18 2.14
N LEU A 57 -0.76 8.71 2.98
CA LEU A 57 -1.11 10.14 2.98
C LEU A 57 -0.04 11.03 3.62
N SER A 58 0.79 10.47 4.51
CA SER A 58 1.73 11.25 5.33
C SER A 58 2.97 11.74 4.60
N GLY A 59 3.31 11.18 3.42
CA GLY A 59 4.49 11.62 2.69
C GLY A 59 4.60 11.08 1.27
N THR A 60 5.14 11.92 0.39
CA THR A 60 5.43 11.60 -1.02
C THR A 60 6.92 11.43 -1.30
N ALA A 61 7.76 11.49 -0.26
CA ALA A 61 9.22 11.48 -0.40
C ALA A 61 9.73 10.23 -1.16
N VAL A 62 9.22 9.04 -0.83
CA VAL A 62 9.57 7.80 -1.53
C VAL A 62 9.13 7.84 -2.99
N ALA A 63 7.89 8.28 -3.27
CA ALA A 63 7.39 8.42 -4.64
C ALA A 63 8.23 9.42 -5.46
N ALA A 64 8.68 10.52 -4.84
CA ALA A 64 9.56 11.50 -5.48
C ALA A 64 10.97 10.93 -5.76
N THR A 65 11.50 10.08 -4.89
CA THR A 65 12.79 9.40 -5.12
C THR A 65 12.67 8.38 -6.25
N ILE A 66 11.65 7.51 -6.23
CA ILE A 66 11.43 6.50 -7.27
C ILE A 66 11.16 7.17 -8.62
N GLY A 67 10.34 8.23 -8.65
CA GLY A 67 10.04 8.98 -9.87
C GLY A 67 11.24 9.74 -10.45
N LYS A 68 12.30 9.94 -9.66
CA LYS A 68 13.56 10.52 -10.12
C LYS A 68 14.55 9.50 -10.70
N ASN A 69 14.13 8.23 -10.86
CA ASN A 69 14.77 7.08 -11.53
C ASN A 69 15.43 6.02 -10.65
N ILE A 70 15.22 5.99 -9.33
CA ILE A 70 16.31 5.67 -8.39
C ILE A 70 17.19 6.93 -8.25
#